data_AF-A0A7V3UW56-F1
#
_entry.id   AF-A0A7V3UW56-F1
#
_cell.length_a   1.000
_cell.length_b   1.000
_cell.length_c   1.000
_cell.angle_alpha   90.00
_cell.angle_beta   90.00
_cell.angle_gamma   90.00
#
_symmetry.space_group_name_H-M   'P 1'
#
loop_
_entity.id
_entity.type
_entity.pdbx_description
1 polymer ?
#
loop_
_entity_poly.entity_id
_entity_poly.type
_entity_poly.pdbx_seq_one_letter_code
_entity_poly.pdbx_strand_id
1 'polypeptide(L)'
;MAGKKISRDEIYRYLKNGEFRKQTHRKFYQRHKKGILISLGIAFVLFVAFVIYIFSGLPSFEELENPRPYYASNVYAADGRLIGQFYIQNRIEVGIDSIPKHLINALIATEDRKFYSHWGLDLDRIAKAIVLNVITLSKKSGGASTLTQQLARNLNKLVEKEQNTFDLA
;
A
#
# COMPACT_ATOMS: atom_id res chain seq x y z
N MET A 1 19.38 -14.83 -36.06
CA MET A 1 20.38 -13.73 -35.98
C MET A 1 21.73 -14.32 -35.64
N ALA A 2 22.72 -14.23 -36.55
CA ALA A 2 24.03 -14.83 -36.37
C ALA A 2 24.84 -14.07 -35.30
N GLY A 3 25.26 -14.75 -34.23
CA GLY A 3 26.13 -14.19 -33.20
C GLY A 3 27.51 -13.87 -33.79
N LYS A 4 27.95 -12.62 -33.67
CA LYS A 4 29.28 -12.18 -34.11
C LYS A 4 30.35 -12.94 -33.29
N LYS A 5 31.10 -13.85 -33.91
CA LYS A 5 32.24 -14.53 -33.25
C LYS A 5 33.31 -13.49 -32.92
N ILE A 6 33.57 -13.28 -31.64
CA ILE A 6 34.63 -12.40 -31.13
C ILE A 6 35.96 -13.16 -31.22
N SER A 7 37.00 -12.55 -31.79
CA SER A 7 38.30 -13.21 -31.97
C SER A 7 39.06 -13.32 -30.65
N ARG A 8 39.87 -14.38 -30.47
CA ARG A 8 40.73 -14.58 -29.30
C ARG A 8 41.63 -13.37 -29.05
N ASP A 9 42.16 -12.76 -30.11
CA ASP A 9 43.04 -11.59 -30.03
C ASP A 9 42.33 -10.32 -29.54
N GLU A 10 41.03 -10.22 -29.78
CA GLU A 10 40.17 -9.13 -29.32
C GLU A 10 39.95 -9.25 -27.81
N ILE A 11 39.75 -10.47 -27.31
CA ILE A 11 39.64 -10.79 -25.88
C ILE A 11 40.96 -10.47 -25.17
N TYR A 12 42.11 -10.87 -25.74
CA TYR A 12 43.42 -10.55 -25.17
C TYR A 12 43.69 -9.04 -25.10
N ARG A 13 43.33 -8.28 -26.15
CA ARG A 13 43.43 -6.81 -26.14
C ARG A 13 42.53 -6.17 -25.08
N TYR A 14 41.34 -6.72 -24.89
CA TYR A 14 40.42 -6.26 -23.86
C TYR A 14 40.95 -6.52 -22.45
N LEU A 15 41.51 -7.69 -22.15
CA LEU A 15 41.99 -7.97 -20.79
C LEU A 15 43.27 -7.20 -20.42
N LYS A 16 44.17 -6.99 -21.40
CA LYS A 16 45.52 -6.44 -21.16
C LYS A 16 45.60 -4.91 -21.25
N ASN A 17 44.69 -4.25 -21.97
CA ASN A 17 44.76 -2.80 -22.21
C ASN A 17 43.57 -2.04 -21.57
N GLY A 18 43.84 -1.31 -20.48
CA GLY A 18 42.86 -0.50 -19.75
C GLY A 18 42.18 0.58 -20.59
N GLU A 19 42.91 1.19 -21.53
CA GLU A 19 42.36 2.22 -22.42
C GLU A 19 41.48 1.61 -23.52
N PHE A 20 41.85 0.43 -24.04
CA PHE A 20 41.00 -0.32 -24.96
C PHE A 20 39.69 -0.76 -24.29
N ARG A 21 39.71 -1.15 -23.01
CA ARG A 21 38.49 -1.44 -22.22
C ARG A 21 37.59 -0.21 -22.11
N LYS A 22 38.14 0.93 -21.68
CA LYS A 22 37.41 2.20 -21.56
C LYS A 22 36.82 2.63 -22.91
N GLN A 23 37.59 2.52 -23.99
CA GLN A 23 37.15 2.87 -25.33
C GLN A 23 36.01 1.96 -25.84
N THR A 24 36.11 0.65 -25.58
CA THR A 24 35.09 -0.34 -25.97
C THR A 24 33.79 -0.14 -25.20
N HIS A 25 33.85 0.05 -23.86
CA HIS A 25 32.68 0.40 -23.04
C HIS A 25 32.05 1.73 -23.46
N ARG A 26 32.85 2.75 -23.76
CA ARG A 26 32.37 4.07 -24.20
C ARG A 26 31.64 3.98 -25.55
N LYS A 27 32.15 3.21 -26.51
CA LYS A 27 31.48 2.96 -27.80
C LYS A 27 30.17 2.19 -27.65
N PHE A 28 30.13 1.17 -26.78
CA PHE A 28 28.91 0.42 -26.50
C PHE A 28 27.84 1.30 -25.83
N TYR A 29 28.23 2.08 -24.82
CA TYR A 29 27.35 3.01 -24.12
C TYR A 29 26.80 4.08 -25.08
N GLN A 30 27.65 4.72 -25.89
CA GLN A 30 27.19 5.73 -26.87
C GLN A 30 26.21 5.16 -27.92
N ARG A 31 26.38 3.90 -28.32
CA ARG A 31 25.50 3.21 -29.26
C ARG A 31 24.11 2.91 -28.68
N HIS A 32 24.04 2.55 -27.39
CA HIS A 32 22.77 2.18 -26.74
C HIS A 32 22.18 3.28 -25.86
N LYS A 33 22.90 4.40 -25.64
CA LYS A 33 22.46 5.53 -24.80
C LYS A 33 21.09 6.05 -25.23
N LYS A 34 20.85 6.19 -26.54
CA LYS A 34 19.54 6.63 -27.06
C LYS A 34 18.42 5.63 -26.74
N GLY A 35 18.68 4.33 -26.92
CA GLY A 35 17.71 3.27 -26.59
C GLY A 35 17.39 3.20 -25.09
N ILE A 36 18.42 3.34 -24.23
CA ILE A 36 18.26 3.38 -22.77
C ILE A 36 17.47 4.63 -22.34
N LEU A 37 17.74 5.79 -22.94
CA LEU A 37 17.00 7.02 -22.64
C LEU A 37 15.53 6.91 -23.08
N ILE A 38 15.27 6.32 -24.25
CA ILE A 38 13.89 6.06 -24.71
C ILE A 38 13.18 5.08 -23.77
N SER A 39 13.82 3.97 -23.38
CA SER A 39 13.19 3.00 -22.48
C SER A 39 12.91 3.59 -21.10
N LEU A 40 13.82 4.42 -20.57
CA LEU A 40 13.59 5.15 -19.32
C LEU A 40 12.45 6.17 -19.45
N GLY A 41 12.36 6.87 -20.59
CA GLY A 41 11.25 7.78 -20.87
C GLY A 41 9.90 7.06 -20.91
N ILE A 42 9.82 5.93 -21.60
CA ILE A 42 8.62 5.09 -21.64
C ILE A 42 8.28 4.58 -20.23
N ALA A 43 9.26 4.06 -19.49
CA ALA A 43 9.04 3.57 -18.13
C ALA A 43 8.53 4.68 -17.20
N PHE A 44 9.05 5.90 -17.34
CA PHE A 44 8.60 7.06 -16.58
C PHE A 44 7.15 7.44 -16.92
N VAL A 45 6.80 7.49 -18.22
CA VAL A 45 5.42 7.75 -18.64
C VAL A 45 4.46 6.69 -18.11
N LEU A 46 4.83 5.42 -18.20
CA LEU A 46 4.02 4.32 -17.63
C LEU A 46 3.90 4.42 -16.11
N PHE A 47 4.98 4.78 -15.41
CA PHE A 47 4.95 4.99 -13.97
C PHE A 47 4.01 6.14 -13.58
N VAL A 48 4.08 7.27 -14.28
CA VAL A 48 3.17 8.41 -14.04
C VAL A 48 1.73 8.03 -14.34
N ALA A 49 1.46 7.36 -15.47
CA ALA A 49 0.11 6.89 -15.81
C ALA A 49 -0.44 5.92 -14.76
N PHE A 50 0.40 5.00 -14.25
CA PHE A 50 0.04 4.09 -13.18
C PHE A 50 -0.28 4.82 -11.89
N VAL A 51 0.52 5.82 -11.50
CA VAL A 51 0.24 6.67 -10.34
C VAL A 51 -1.11 7.35 -10.51
N ILE A 52 -1.34 8.03 -11.63
CA ILE A 52 -2.63 8.70 -11.91
C ILE A 52 -3.81 7.71 -11.79
N TYR A 53 -3.69 6.52 -12.39
CA TYR A 53 -4.71 5.48 -12.32
C TYR A 53 -5.04 5.04 -10.89
N ILE A 54 -4.03 4.85 -10.04
CA ILE A 54 -4.24 4.48 -8.64
C ILE A 54 -4.94 5.60 -7.86
N PHE A 55 -4.57 6.86 -8.10
CA PHE A 55 -5.17 8.00 -7.40
C PHE A 55 -6.58 8.36 -7.91
N SER A 56 -6.93 8.03 -9.16
CA SER A 56 -8.25 8.36 -9.72
C SER A 56 -9.42 7.59 -9.11
N GLY A 57 -9.16 6.48 -8.39
CA GLY A 57 -10.19 5.67 -7.75
C GLY A 57 -10.31 5.88 -6.24
N LEU A 58 -9.67 6.92 -5.69
CA LEU A 58 -9.73 7.21 -4.26
C LEU A 58 -10.91 8.14 -3.91
N PRO A 59 -11.55 7.94 -2.75
CA PRO A 59 -12.50 8.90 -2.21
C PRO A 59 -11.90 10.30 -2.09
N SER A 60 -12.76 11.30 -2.24
CA SER A 60 -12.43 12.69 -1.93
C SER A 60 -12.19 12.88 -0.43
N PHE A 61 -11.49 13.96 -0.06
CA PHE A 61 -11.29 14.30 1.35
C PHE A 61 -12.62 14.52 2.10
N GLU A 62 -13.60 15.13 1.43
CA GLU A 62 -14.91 15.42 2.02
C GLU A 62 -15.68 14.14 2.38
N GLU A 63 -15.62 13.11 1.53
CA GLU A 63 -16.20 11.78 1.79
C GLU A 63 -15.49 11.06 2.94
N LEU A 64 -14.18 11.25 3.09
CA LEU A 64 -13.39 10.64 4.17
C LEU A 64 -13.56 11.34 5.52
N GLU A 65 -13.84 12.64 5.53
CA GLU A 65 -14.13 13.41 6.75
C GLU A 65 -15.56 13.18 7.25
N ASN A 66 -16.50 12.87 6.36
CA ASN A 66 -17.89 12.65 6.68
C ASN A 66 -18.37 11.25 6.25
N PRO A 67 -17.70 10.16 6.67
CA PRO A 67 -18.16 8.83 6.34
C PRO A 67 -19.52 8.59 7.01
N ARG A 68 -20.47 7.97 6.30
CA ARG A 68 -21.78 7.60 6.86
C ARG A 68 -21.78 6.13 7.27
N PRO A 69 -21.38 5.78 8.51
CA PRO A 69 -21.43 4.40 8.96
C PRO A 69 -22.89 3.93 9.14
N TYR A 70 -23.11 2.63 8.93
CA TYR A 70 -24.40 2.00 9.23
C TYR A 70 -24.57 1.86 10.74
N TYR A 71 -25.42 2.69 11.33
CA TYR A 71 -25.84 2.57 12.73
C TYR A 71 -27.09 1.70 12.86
N ALA A 72 -27.29 1.14 14.06
CA ALA A 72 -28.50 0.41 14.37
C ALA A 72 -29.69 1.34 14.62
N SER A 73 -30.83 1.03 13.99
CA SER A 73 -32.11 1.65 14.29
C SER A 73 -32.72 0.98 15.52
N ASN A 74 -32.91 1.73 16.59
CA ASN A 74 -33.48 1.24 17.84
C ASN A 74 -35.00 1.47 17.87
N VAL A 75 -35.76 0.45 18.23
CA VAL A 75 -37.22 0.53 18.45
C VAL A 75 -37.49 0.51 19.95
N TYR A 76 -38.12 1.56 20.46
CA TYR A 76 -38.45 1.71 21.87
C TYR A 76 -39.96 1.56 22.10
N ALA A 77 -40.33 0.98 23.24
CA ALA A 77 -41.69 0.97 23.75
C ALA A 77 -42.10 2.37 24.23
N ALA A 78 -43.42 2.57 24.43
CA ALA A 78 -43.96 3.82 24.95
C ALA A 78 -43.43 4.19 26.36
N ASP A 79 -42.94 3.19 27.12
CA ASP A 79 -42.30 3.36 28.42
C ASP A 79 -40.78 3.61 28.33
N GLY A 80 -40.22 3.73 27.12
CA GLY A 80 -38.80 3.97 26.86
C GLY A 80 -37.91 2.72 26.85
N ARG A 81 -38.47 1.51 27.04
CA ARG A 81 -37.69 0.27 26.97
C ARG A 81 -37.34 -0.11 25.53
N LEU A 82 -36.10 -0.53 25.29
CA LEU A 82 -35.68 -1.03 23.98
C LEU A 82 -36.41 -2.36 23.68
N ILE A 83 -37.22 -2.38 22.62
CA ILE A 83 -37.93 -3.57 22.12
C ILE A 83 -37.04 -4.37 21.18
N GLY A 84 -36.26 -3.69 20.34
CA GLY A 84 -35.43 -4.35 19.35
C GLY A 84 -34.55 -3.38 18.57
N GLN A 85 -33.62 -3.93 17.81
CA GLN A 85 -32.69 -3.19 16.96
C GLN A 85 -32.69 -3.77 15.55
N PHE A 86 -32.71 -2.90 14.54
CA PHE A 86 -32.56 -3.27 13.14
C PHE A 86 -31.26 -2.68 12.61
N TYR A 87 -30.39 -3.53 12.06
CA TYR A 87 -29.09 -3.09 11.57
C TYR A 87 -28.56 -3.98 10.44
N ILE A 88 -27.78 -3.37 9.55
CA ILE A 88 -26.89 -4.11 8.63
C ILE A 88 -25.58 -4.45 9.36
N GLN A 89 -25.09 -3.52 10.18
CA GLN A 89 -23.94 -3.71 11.07
C GLN A 89 -24.31 -3.20 12.45
N ASN A 90 -24.07 -4.01 13.48
CA ASN A 90 -24.34 -3.61 14.86
C ASN A 90 -23.25 -2.66 15.36
N ARG A 91 -23.39 -1.37 15.05
CA ARG A 91 -22.48 -0.31 15.48
C ARG A 91 -23.21 0.68 16.38
N ILE A 92 -22.52 1.08 17.45
CA ILE A 92 -22.88 2.20 18.30
C ILE A 92 -21.75 3.21 18.27
N GLU A 93 -22.10 4.49 18.20
CA GLU A 93 -21.12 5.57 18.31
C GLU A 93 -20.77 5.79 19.78
N VAL A 94 -19.48 5.83 20.08
CA VAL A 94 -18.97 6.06 21.43
C VAL A 94 -17.83 7.06 21.36
N GLY A 95 -17.87 8.07 22.24
CA GLY A 95 -16.78 9.04 22.37
C GLY A 95 -15.53 8.37 22.94
N ILE A 96 -14.34 8.75 22.47
CA ILE A 96 -13.08 8.14 22.92
C ILE A 96 -12.89 8.21 24.45
N ASP A 97 -13.38 9.27 25.08
CA ASP A 97 -13.30 9.48 26.53
C ASP A 97 -14.17 8.51 27.35
N SER A 98 -15.19 7.92 26.71
CA SER A 98 -16.02 6.88 27.32
C SER A 98 -15.35 5.50 27.31
N ILE A 99 -14.25 5.35 26.57
CA ILE A 99 -13.55 4.07 26.43
C ILE A 99 -12.53 3.91 27.56
N PRO A 100 -12.53 2.77 28.29
CA PRO A 100 -11.53 2.52 29.32
C PRO A 100 -10.10 2.59 28.78
N LYS A 101 -9.21 3.34 29.43
CA LYS A 101 -7.81 3.49 29.02
C LYS A 101 -7.09 2.16 28.85
N HIS A 102 -7.41 1.16 29.68
CA HIS A 102 -6.85 -0.18 29.57
C HIS A 102 -7.20 -0.88 28.25
N LEU A 103 -8.39 -0.61 27.69
CA LEU A 103 -8.79 -1.17 26.39
C LEU A 103 -7.99 -0.53 25.25
N ILE A 104 -7.83 0.80 25.27
CA ILE A 104 -7.02 1.52 24.28
C ILE A 104 -5.57 1.01 24.33
N ASN A 105 -5.00 0.90 25.53
CA ASN A 105 -3.65 0.41 25.71
C ASN A 105 -3.49 -1.05 25.27
N ALA A 106 -4.48 -1.92 25.53
CA ALA A 106 -4.48 -3.30 25.08
C ALA A 106 -4.49 -3.37 23.55
N LEU A 107 -5.37 -2.61 22.89
CA LEU A 107 -5.45 -2.55 21.43
C LEU A 107 -4.13 -2.09 20.80
N ILE A 108 -3.54 -1.02 21.32
CA ILE A 108 -2.23 -0.53 20.85
C ILE A 108 -1.16 -1.58 21.10
N ALA A 109 -1.14 -2.23 22.27
CA ALA A 109 -0.14 -3.24 22.59
C ALA A 109 -0.21 -4.50 21.72
N THR A 110 -1.40 -4.88 21.22
CA THR A 110 -1.60 -6.06 20.38
C THR A 110 -1.46 -5.75 18.89
N GLU A 111 -2.09 -4.68 18.41
CA GLU A 111 -2.19 -4.36 16.99
C GLU A 111 -1.05 -3.46 16.49
N ASP A 112 -0.58 -2.54 17.32
CA ASP A 112 0.33 -1.50 16.88
C ASP A 112 1.17 -0.88 18.01
N ARG A 113 2.12 -1.66 18.54
CA ARG A 113 2.93 -1.28 19.72
C ARG A 113 3.68 0.05 19.57
N LYS A 114 3.95 0.45 18.33
CA LYS A 114 4.70 1.65 17.96
C LYS A 114 3.79 2.77 17.46
N PHE A 115 2.48 2.68 17.67
CA PHE A 115 1.47 3.59 17.11
C PHE A 115 1.86 5.07 17.20
N TYR A 116 2.25 5.54 18.39
CA TYR A 116 2.62 6.95 18.62
C TYR A 116 4.02 7.35 18.13
N SER A 117 4.83 6.39 17.69
CA SER A 117 6.22 6.64 17.24
C SER A 117 6.37 6.68 15.72
N HIS A 118 5.30 6.39 14.97
CA HIS A 118 5.32 6.38 13.52
C HIS A 118 4.21 7.26 12.94
N TRP A 119 4.39 7.66 11.69
CA TRP A 119 3.45 8.53 10.95
C TRP A 119 2.34 7.75 10.21
N GLY A 120 2.11 6.49 10.60
CA GLY A 120 1.09 5.61 10.01
C GLY A 120 1.67 4.41 9.25
N LEU A 121 2.99 4.35 9.07
CA LEU A 121 3.71 3.18 8.55
C LEU A 121 4.81 2.74 9.52
N ASP A 122 4.81 1.46 9.90
CA ASP A 122 5.90 0.85 10.67
C ASP A 122 6.86 0.13 9.70
N LEU A 123 7.94 0.82 9.30
CA LEU A 123 8.93 0.28 8.37
C LEU A 123 9.68 -0.93 8.93
N ASP A 124 9.96 -0.95 10.24
CA ASP A 124 10.63 -2.07 10.90
C ASP A 124 9.75 -3.33 10.83
N ARG A 125 8.45 -3.17 11.08
CA ARG A 125 7.49 -4.28 11.04
C ARG A 125 7.26 -4.77 9.63
N ILE A 126 7.21 -3.87 8.64
CA ILE A 126 7.14 -4.22 7.22
C ILE A 126 8.38 -5.02 6.81
N ALA A 127 9.58 -4.54 7.12
CA ALA A 127 10.82 -5.23 6.78
C ALA A 127 10.90 -6.62 7.43
N LYS A 128 10.56 -6.72 8.73
CA LYS A 128 10.50 -8.00 9.44
C LYS A 128 9.50 -8.96 8.82
N ALA A 129 8.30 -8.49 8.49
CA ALA A 129 7.27 -9.32 7.85
C ALA A 129 7.71 -9.83 6.48
N ILE A 130 8.38 -9.00 5.67
CA ILE A 130 8.95 -9.41 4.38
C ILE A 130 10.00 -10.51 4.59
N VAL A 131 10.97 -10.28 5.48
CA VAL A 131 12.03 -11.24 5.78
C VAL A 131 11.45 -12.58 6.28
N LEU A 132 10.51 -12.53 7.22
CA LEU A 132 9.84 -13.72 7.73
C LEU A 132 9.11 -14.46 6.62
N ASN A 133 8.30 -13.78 5.81
CA ASN A 133 7.55 -14.43 4.73
C ASN A 133 8.45 -15.08 3.68
N VAL A 134 9.62 -14.48 3.39
CA VAL A 134 10.61 -15.04 2.47
C VAL A 134 11.27 -16.29 3.05
N ILE A 135 11.69 -16.24 4.33
CA ILE A 135 12.37 -17.35 4.99
C ILE A 135 11.41 -18.52 5.23
N THR A 136 10.17 -18.25 5.64
CA THR A 136 9.17 -19.28 5.94
C THR A 136 8.45 -19.80 4.70
N LEU A 137 8.67 -19.19 3.53
CA LEU A 137 7.92 -19.43 2.29
C LEU A 137 6.40 -19.40 2.50
N SER A 138 5.94 -18.61 3.49
CA SER A 138 4.54 -18.56 3.91
C SER A 138 4.10 -17.11 4.04
N LYS A 139 2.92 -16.79 3.50
CA LYS A 139 2.32 -15.44 3.61
C LYS A 139 1.66 -15.18 4.97
N LYS A 140 1.77 -16.10 5.93
CA LYS A 140 1.03 -16.05 7.21
C LYS A 140 1.87 -15.55 8.39
N SER A 141 3.13 -15.15 8.18
CA SER A 141 4.11 -15.05 9.26
C SER A 141 4.14 -13.73 10.05
N GLY A 142 3.20 -12.80 9.83
CA GLY A 142 3.04 -11.62 10.69
C GLY A 142 2.19 -10.50 10.10
N GLY A 143 1.43 -9.82 10.97
CA GLY A 143 0.69 -8.61 10.60
C GLY A 143 1.64 -7.41 10.52
N ALA A 144 1.84 -6.87 9.31
CA ALA A 144 2.62 -5.64 9.10
C ALA A 144 1.79 -4.35 9.23
N SER A 145 0.46 -4.48 9.34
CA SER A 145 -0.49 -3.37 9.23
C SER A 145 -0.62 -2.52 10.48
N THR A 146 -0.53 -1.20 10.35
CA THR A 146 -0.75 -0.22 11.45
C THR A 146 -2.23 0.04 11.67
N LEU A 147 -2.58 0.60 12.84
CA LEU A 147 -3.95 1.06 13.10
C LEU A 147 -4.38 2.12 12.08
N THR A 148 -3.49 3.01 11.65
CA THR A 148 -3.75 4.00 10.59
C THR A 148 -4.09 3.34 9.25
N GLN A 149 -3.35 2.30 8.84
CA GLN A 149 -3.65 1.54 7.62
C GLN A 149 -4.95 0.75 7.74
N GLN A 150 -5.24 0.19 8.92
CA GLN A 150 -6.51 -0.48 9.19
C GLN A 150 -7.68 0.52 9.08
N LEU A 151 -7.54 1.71 9.66
CA LEU A 151 -8.52 2.79 9.56
C LEU A 151 -8.75 3.22 8.11
N ALA A 152 -7.68 3.52 7.36
CA ALA A 152 -7.79 3.93 5.96
C ALA A 152 -8.55 2.91 5.10
N ARG A 153 -8.27 1.62 5.28
CA ARG A 153 -9.00 0.53 4.59
C ARG A 153 -10.47 0.46 5.01
N ASN A 154 -10.77 0.69 6.28
CA ASN A 154 -12.14 0.66 6.78
C ASN A 154 -12.96 1.86 6.29
N LEU A 155 -12.36 3.06 6.24
CA LEU A 155 -13.00 4.26 5.71
C LEU A 155 -13.29 4.13 4.20
N ASN A 156 -12.31 3.66 3.42
CA ASN A 156 -12.52 3.45 1.98
C ASN A 156 -13.70 2.49 1.70
N LYS A 157 -13.80 1.41 2.46
CA LYS A 157 -14.93 0.46 2.36
C LYS A 157 -16.28 1.07 2.73
N LEU A 158 -16.31 2.07 3.61
CA LEU A 158 -17.57 2.76 3.96
C LEU A 158 -18.04 3.62 2.78
N VAL A 159 -17.14 4.42 2.20
CA VAL A 159 -17.44 5.26 1.05
C VAL A 159 -17.85 4.41 -0.17
N GLU A 160 -17.10 3.36 -0.48
CA GLU A 160 -17.40 2.46 -1.60
C GLU A 160 -18.78 1.82 -1.46
N LYS A 161 -19.16 1.40 -0.24
CA LYS A 161 -20.46 0.78 -0.01
C LYS A 161 -21.61 1.79 -0.12
N GLU A 162 -21.39 3.03 0.30
CA GLU A 162 -22.35 4.12 0.15
C GLU A 162 -22.64 4.39 -1.34
N GLN A 163 -21.61 4.55 -2.17
CA GLN A 163 -21.73 4.76 -3.61
C GLN A 163 -22.53 3.63 -4.29
N ASN A 164 -22.17 2.37 -4.00
CA ASN A 164 -22.88 1.21 -4.55
C ASN A 164 -24.35 1.11 -4.11
N THR A 165 -24.73 1.62 -2.94
CA THR A 165 -26.14 1.63 -2.51
C THR A 165 -26.99 2.68 -3.24
N PHE A 166 -26.39 3.79 -3.67
CA PHE A 166 -27.10 4.82 -4.46
C PHE A 166 -27.22 4.44 -5.93
N ASP A 167 -26.26 3.69 -6.48
CA ASP A 167 -26.32 3.21 -7.87
C ASP A 167 -27.39 2.12 -8.12
N LEU A 168 -27.96 1.56 -7.05
CA LEU A 168 -28.97 0.49 -7.10
C LEU A 168 -30.40 0.98 -6.76
N ALA A 169 -30.59 2.28 -6.49
CA ALA A 169 -31.87 2.91 -6.15
C ALA A 169 -32.43 3.75 -7.31
#